data_AF-A0A835LYE4-F1
#
_entry.id   AF-A0A835LYE4-F1
#
_cell.length_a   1.000
_cell.length_b   1.000
_cell.length_c   1.000
_cell.angle_alpha   90.00
_cell.angle_beta   90.00
_cell.angle_gamma   90.00
#
_symmetry.space_group_name_H-M   'P 1'
#
loop_
_entity.id
_entity.type
_entity.pdbx_description
1 polymer ?
#
loop_
_entity_poly.entity_id
_entity_poly.type
_entity_poly.pdbx_seq_one_letter_code
_entity_poly.pdbx_strand_id
1 'polypeptide(L)'
;MNHLAGRDEHGAQLPLINEIYREVMPPERHEHVRLRGRGVTPTSYFGSRLSLDNRVNDLENQVVEMKRVAEEKEEERQREIEEMRRQAQDKDEQRQREMDEMKRQFDALDADMEARLMQKLLEMTITRSHLSSN
;
A
#
# COMPACT_ATOMS: atom_id res chain seq x y z
N MET A 1 -24.86 -16.83 -48.63
CA MET A 1 -25.67 -15.80 -49.31
C MET A 1 -24.75 -14.62 -49.59
N ASN A 2 -24.13 -14.57 -50.78
CA ASN A 2 -23.25 -13.48 -51.19
C ASN A 2 -23.94 -12.72 -52.33
N HIS A 3 -24.38 -11.49 -52.07
CA HIS A 3 -24.90 -10.62 -53.13
C HIS A 3 -23.71 -10.01 -53.88
N LEU A 4 -23.48 -10.46 -55.12
CA LEU A 4 -22.52 -9.86 -56.05
C LEU A 4 -23.16 -8.58 -56.60
N ALA A 5 -22.54 -7.43 -56.35
CA ALA A 5 -22.98 -6.14 -56.89
C ALA A 5 -22.94 -6.14 -58.44
N GLY A 6 -23.94 -5.53 -59.08
CA GLY A 6 -23.93 -5.28 -60.53
C GLY A 6 -24.79 -6.21 -61.41
N ARG A 7 -25.79 -6.90 -60.85
CA ARG A 7 -26.87 -7.54 -61.62
C ARG A 7 -28.19 -6.84 -61.31
N ASP A 8 -29.00 -6.62 -62.35
CA ASP A 8 -30.39 -6.22 -62.15
C ASP A 8 -31.24 -7.40 -61.64
N GLU A 9 -32.50 -7.13 -61.31
CA GLU A 9 -33.48 -8.12 -60.82
C GLU A 9 -33.80 -9.25 -61.82
N HIS A 10 -33.32 -9.13 -63.07
CA HIS A 10 -33.42 -10.15 -64.12
C HIS A 10 -32.08 -10.86 -64.41
N GLY A 11 -31.03 -10.55 -63.64
CA GLY A 11 -29.74 -11.21 -63.72
C GLY A 11 -28.85 -10.75 -64.87
N ALA A 12 -29.22 -9.68 -65.59
CA ALA A 12 -28.41 -9.11 -66.66
C ALA A 12 -27.28 -8.25 -66.07
N GLN A 13 -26.07 -8.45 -66.58
CA GLN A 13 -24.87 -7.75 -66.15
C GLN A 13 -24.64 -6.55 -67.06
N LEU A 14 -25.02 -5.36 -66.61
CA LEU A 14 -24.76 -4.13 -67.36
C LEU A 14 -23.26 -3.78 -67.26
N PRO A 15 -22.60 -3.42 -68.38
CA PRO A 15 -21.20 -3.03 -68.35
C PRO A 15 -21.03 -1.78 -67.50
N LEU A 16 -20.25 -1.87 -66.42
CA LEU A 16 -19.80 -0.72 -65.65
C LEU A 16 -18.98 0.18 -66.57
N ILE A 17 -19.58 1.29 -66.97
CA ILE A 17 -18.95 2.28 -67.85
C ILE A 17 -17.77 2.90 -67.07
N ASN A 18 -16.55 2.55 -67.49
CA ASN A 18 -15.27 3.01 -66.92
C ASN A 18 -15.03 4.54 -67.05
N GLU A 19 -16.01 5.29 -67.57
CA GLU A 19 -15.94 6.73 -67.77
C GLU A 19 -15.93 7.50 -66.45
N ILE A 20 -16.79 7.12 -65.49
CA ILE A 20 -16.81 7.75 -64.15
C ILE A 20 -15.47 7.53 -63.43
N TYR A 21 -14.86 6.35 -63.60
CA TYR A 21 -13.58 6.04 -62.95
C TYR A 21 -12.45 6.93 -63.47
N ARG A 22 -12.44 7.29 -64.76
CA ARG A 22 -11.44 8.18 -65.36
C ARG A 22 -11.65 9.65 -65.03
N GLU A 23 -12.89 10.06 -64.78
CA GLU A 23 -13.21 11.44 -64.39
C GLU A 23 -12.76 11.74 -62.96
N VAL A 24 -12.92 10.76 -62.05
CA VAL A 24 -12.57 10.92 -60.63
C VAL A 24 -11.10 10.57 -60.34
N MET A 25 -10.55 9.60 -61.07
CA MET A 25 -9.15 9.20 -60.95
C MET A 25 -8.37 9.63 -62.22
N PRO A 26 -7.60 10.74 -62.18
CA PRO A 26 -6.75 11.12 -63.31
C PRO A 26 -5.72 10.01 -63.60
N PRO A 27 -5.18 9.91 -64.83
CA PRO A 27 -4.17 8.92 -65.17
C PRO A 27 -2.95 9.09 -64.28
N GLU A 28 -2.89 8.24 -63.29
CA GLU A 28 -1.86 8.11 -62.28
C GLU A 28 -0.48 8.06 -62.96
N ARG A 29 0.31 9.14 -62.84
CA ARG A 29 1.74 9.14 -63.19
C ARG A 29 2.53 8.38 -62.12
N HIS A 30 2.29 7.08 -62.01
CA HIS A 30 3.05 6.21 -61.11
C HIS A 30 4.35 5.78 -61.78
N GLU A 31 5.29 6.71 -61.91
CA GLU A 31 6.68 6.30 -62.03
C GLU A 31 7.14 5.84 -60.65
N HIS A 32 7.47 4.56 -60.58
CA HIS A 32 8.04 3.84 -59.44
C HIS A 32 8.92 4.71 -58.52
N VAL A 33 8.37 5.18 -57.40
CA VAL A 33 9.18 5.73 -56.31
C VAL A 33 9.82 4.57 -55.55
N ARG A 34 10.89 4.02 -56.12
CA ARG A 34 11.85 3.23 -55.34
C ARG A 34 12.65 4.21 -54.49
N LEU A 35 12.23 4.43 -53.24
CA LEU A 35 13.07 5.08 -52.23
C LEU A 35 14.26 4.17 -51.92
N ARG A 36 15.30 4.18 -52.78
CA ARG A 36 16.64 3.77 -52.38
C ARG A 36 17.24 4.91 -51.58
N GLY A 37 17.00 4.85 -50.29
CA GLY A 37 17.57 5.71 -49.27
C GLY A 37 17.22 5.11 -47.91
N ARG A 38 18.00 5.39 -46.87
CA ARG A 38 17.69 4.99 -45.50
C ARG A 38 16.44 5.75 -45.05
N GLY A 39 15.27 5.28 -45.49
CA GLY A 39 13.99 5.92 -45.24
C GLY A 39 13.69 5.97 -43.74
N VAL A 40 13.15 7.08 -43.30
CA VAL A 40 12.55 7.25 -41.98
C VAL A 40 11.42 6.24 -41.82
N THR A 41 11.58 5.28 -40.90
CA THR A 41 10.51 4.33 -40.57
C THR A 41 9.32 5.10 -40.01
N PRO A 42 8.06 4.70 -40.22
CA PRO A 42 6.88 5.45 -39.75
C PRO A 42 6.92 5.83 -38.26
N THR A 43 7.62 5.05 -37.43
CA THR A 43 7.89 5.33 -36.02
C THR A 43 8.76 6.58 -35.76
N SER A 44 9.54 7.04 -36.73
CA SER A 44 10.31 8.28 -36.62
C SER A 44 9.48 9.53 -36.97
N TYR A 45 8.33 9.38 -37.64
CA TYR A 45 7.46 10.52 -37.98
C TYR A 45 6.62 10.96 -36.78
N PHE A 46 6.27 10.03 -35.89
CA PHE A 46 5.57 10.31 -34.63
C PHE A 46 6.51 10.55 -33.44
N GLY A 47 7.81 10.35 -33.64
CA GLY A 47 8.81 10.42 -32.58
C GLY A 47 9.72 11.62 -32.75
N SER A 48 9.28 12.79 -32.25
CA SER A 48 10.23 13.85 -31.88
C SER A 48 11.15 13.30 -30.78
N ARG A 49 12.28 12.71 -31.20
CA ARG A 49 13.27 12.07 -30.32
C ARG A 49 13.74 12.99 -29.20
N LEU A 50 13.80 14.30 -29.45
CA LEU A 50 14.18 15.33 -28.48
C LEU A 50 13.15 15.55 -27.36
N SER A 51 11.87 15.24 -27.58
CA SER A 51 10.81 15.43 -26.57
C SER A 51 10.59 14.19 -25.70
N LEU A 52 10.95 13.00 -26.19
CA LEU A 52 10.89 11.76 -25.41
C LEU A 52 12.02 11.72 -24.39
N ASP A 53 13.25 12.08 -24.76
CA ASP A 53 14.40 12.04 -23.86
C ASP A 53 14.22 12.99 -22.66
N ASN A 54 13.73 14.22 -22.89
CA ASN A 54 13.45 15.15 -21.79
C ASN A 54 12.32 14.63 -20.87
N ARG A 55 11.26 14.06 -21.44
CA ARG A 55 10.13 13.53 -20.67
C ARG A 55 10.49 12.27 -19.90
N VAL A 56 11.39 11.43 -20.43
CA VAL A 56 11.95 10.28 -19.72
C VAL A 56 12.81 10.75 -18.55
N ASN A 57 13.70 11.74 -18.77
CA ASN A 57 14.51 12.31 -17.68
C ASN A 57 13.65 12.96 -16.58
N ASP A 58 12.59 13.67 -16.94
CA ASP A 58 11.67 14.27 -15.96
C ASP A 58 10.95 13.20 -15.13
N LEU A 59 10.53 12.11 -15.76
CA LEU A 59 9.90 10.97 -15.08
C LEU A 59 10.90 10.25 -14.17
N GLU A 60 12.13 10.03 -14.62
CA GLU A 60 13.18 9.43 -13.80
C GLU A 60 13.48 10.27 -12.56
N ASN A 61 13.60 11.59 -12.72
CA ASN A 61 13.79 12.52 -11.62
C ASN A 61 12.61 12.51 -10.63
N GLN A 62 11.37 12.48 -11.14
CA GLN A 62 10.18 12.37 -10.28
C GLN A 62 10.15 11.05 -9.49
N VAL A 63 10.55 9.93 -10.12
CA VAL A 63 10.61 8.63 -9.44
C VAL A 63 11.67 8.64 -8.35
N VAL A 64 12.84 9.24 -8.59
CA VAL A 64 13.91 9.37 -7.59
C VAL A 64 13.42 10.22 -6.40
N GLU A 65 12.80 11.37 -6.66
CA GLU A 65 12.30 12.23 -5.59
C GLU A 65 11.17 11.56 -4.80
N MET A 66 10.24 10.87 -5.48
CA MET A 66 9.21 10.09 -4.81
C MET A 66 9.79 9.00 -3.90
N LYS A 67 10.83 8.30 -4.35
CA LYS A 67 11.50 7.29 -3.51
C LYS A 67 12.15 7.93 -2.30
N ARG A 68 12.84 9.04 -2.47
CA ARG A 68 13.48 9.79 -1.38
C ARG A 68 12.46 10.22 -0.32
N VAL A 69 11.34 10.81 -0.74
CA VAL A 69 10.25 11.22 0.16
C VAL A 69 9.59 10.01 0.84
N ALA A 70 9.42 8.90 0.11
CA ALA A 70 8.88 7.68 0.70
C ALA A 70 9.81 7.08 1.76
N GLU A 71 11.12 7.08 1.52
CA GLU A 71 12.13 6.63 2.48
C GLU A 71 12.16 7.53 3.73
N GLU A 72 12.20 8.86 3.57
CA GLU A 72 12.15 9.80 4.69
C GLU A 72 10.89 9.60 5.56
N LYS A 73 9.73 9.43 4.92
CA LYS A 73 8.46 9.21 5.62
C LYS A 73 8.39 7.83 6.29
N GLU A 74 9.04 6.82 5.72
CA GLU A 74 9.13 5.51 6.33
C GLU A 74 10.02 5.55 7.57
N GLU A 75 11.17 6.22 7.50
CA GLU A 75 12.03 6.44 8.67
C GLU A 75 11.31 7.20 9.79
N GLU A 76 10.55 8.25 9.46
CA GLU A 76 9.77 9.00 10.43
C GLU A 76 8.73 8.12 11.13
N ARG A 77 7.97 7.33 10.36
CA ARG A 77 7.02 6.35 10.94
C ARG A 77 7.72 5.31 11.79
N GLN A 78 8.88 4.82 11.37
CA GLN A 78 9.63 3.84 12.14
C GLN A 78 10.02 4.40 13.51
N ARG A 79 10.48 5.66 13.56
CA ARG A 79 10.80 6.36 14.81
C ARG A 79 9.57 6.55 15.69
N GLU A 80 8.44 6.96 15.13
CA GLU A 80 7.18 7.13 15.87
C GLU A 80 6.70 5.80 16.48
N ILE A 81 6.80 4.70 15.72
CA ILE A 81 6.45 3.36 16.20
C ILE A 81 7.38 2.93 17.34
N GLU A 82 8.69 3.17 17.22
CA GLU A 82 9.64 2.86 18.28
C GLU A 82 9.38 3.66 19.55
N GLU A 83 9.06 4.95 19.41
CA GLU A 83 8.71 5.81 20.55
C GLU A 83 7.43 5.33 21.23
N MET A 84 6.36 5.07 20.48
CA MET A 84 5.11 4.53 21.03
C MET A 84 5.34 3.20 21.74
N ARG A 85 6.19 2.33 21.18
CA ARG A 85 6.53 1.04 21.79
C ARG A 85 7.27 1.22 23.11
N ARG A 86 8.22 2.15 23.20
CA ARG A 86 8.91 2.48 24.46
C ARG A 86 7.94 3.02 25.51
N GLN A 87 7.09 3.97 25.13
CA GLN A 87 6.09 4.53 26.04
C GLN A 87 5.11 3.46 26.56
N ALA A 88 4.73 2.50 25.70
CA ALA A 88 3.89 1.38 26.12
C ALA A 88 4.61 0.47 27.12
N GLN A 89 5.88 0.13 26.87
CA GLN A 89 6.70 -0.66 27.78
C GLN A 89 6.89 0.03 29.13
N ASP A 90 7.19 1.33 29.15
CA ASP A 90 7.36 2.10 30.38
C ASP A 90 6.08 2.11 31.22
N LYS A 91 4.91 2.27 30.57
CA LYS A 91 3.60 2.21 31.25
C LYS A 91 3.30 0.82 31.79
N ASP A 92 3.65 -0.23 31.05
CA ASP A 92 3.48 -1.61 31.51
C ASP A 92 4.36 -1.91 32.73
N GLU A 93 5.63 -1.49 32.69
CA GLU A 93 6.53 -1.62 33.84
C GLU A 93 6.04 -0.83 35.05
N GLN A 94 5.56 0.40 34.85
CA GLN A 94 5.01 1.20 35.94
C GLN A 94 3.81 0.51 36.59
N ARG A 95 2.85 0.03 35.77
CA ARG A 95 1.68 -0.72 36.28
C ARG A 95 2.09 -1.98 37.02
N GLN A 96 3.10 -2.69 36.52
CA GLN A 96 3.61 -3.89 37.20
C GLN A 96 4.19 -3.55 38.58
N ARG A 97 4.98 -2.46 38.69
CA ARG A 97 5.53 -1.99 39.96
C ARG A 97 4.44 -1.60 40.95
N GLU A 98 3.42 -0.87 40.49
CA GLU A 98 2.27 -0.47 41.31
C GLU A 98 1.49 -1.69 41.82
N MET A 99 1.27 -2.70 40.96
CA MET A 99 0.64 -3.96 41.35
C MET A 99 1.47 -4.76 42.36
N ASP A 100 2.78 -4.84 42.15
CA ASP A 100 3.69 -5.53 43.06
C ASP A 100 3.75 -4.84 44.43
N GLU A 101 3.72 -3.50 44.46
CA GLU A 101 3.65 -2.73 45.69
C GLU A 101 2.32 -2.94 46.42
N MET A 102 1.20 -2.88 45.70
CA MET A 102 -0.13 -3.15 46.28
C MET A 102 -0.21 -4.56 46.85
N LYS A 103 0.35 -5.55 46.15
CA LYS A 103 0.41 -6.93 46.63
C LYS A 103 1.19 -7.03 47.94
N ARG A 104 2.37 -6.40 48.02
CA ARG A 104 3.18 -6.37 49.25
C ARG A 104 2.45 -5.71 50.42
N GLN A 105 1.71 -4.63 50.16
CA GLN A 105 0.90 -3.97 51.19
C GLN A 105 -0.21 -4.89 51.69
N PHE A 106 -0.86 -5.63 50.79
CA PHE A 106 -1.88 -6.60 51.15
C PHE A 106 -1.31 -7.77 51.98
N ASP A 107 -0.21 -8.37 51.53
CA ASP A 107 0.47 -9.45 52.26
C ASP A 107 0.92 -8.99 53.66
N ALA A 108 1.40 -7.74 53.79
CA ALA A 108 1.78 -7.18 55.09
C ALA A 108 0.58 -6.95 56.02
N LEU A 109 -0.55 -6.51 55.48
CA LEU A 109 -1.78 -6.33 56.25
C LEU A 109 -2.34 -7.66 56.75
N ASP A 110 -2.35 -8.67 55.90
CA ASP A 110 -2.78 -10.03 56.26
C ASP A 110 -1.89 -10.60 57.37
N ALA A 111 -0.57 -10.47 57.25
CA ALA A 111 0.36 -10.92 58.29
C ALA A 111 0.17 -10.18 59.64
N ASP A 112 -0.05 -8.86 59.62
CA ASP A 112 -0.33 -8.09 60.85
C ASP A 112 -1.65 -8.54 61.51
N MET A 113 -2.68 -8.79 60.70
CA MET A 113 -3.96 -9.28 61.19
C MET A 113 -3.85 -10.68 61.80
N GLU A 114 -3.14 -11.60 61.15
CA GLU A 114 -2.87 -12.94 61.68
C GLU A 114 -2.10 -12.87 63.02
N ALA A 115 -1.07 -12.01 63.10
CA ALA A 115 -0.31 -11.82 64.33
C ALA A 115 -1.19 -11.31 65.49
N ARG A 116 -2.05 -10.32 65.23
CA ARG A 116 -3.00 -9.81 66.23
C ARG A 116 -4.00 -10.87 66.69
N LEU A 117 -4.50 -11.68 65.77
CA LEU A 117 -5.42 -12.78 66.10
C LEU A 117 -4.73 -13.82 67.00
N MET A 118 -3.50 -14.22 66.65
CA MET A 118 -2.72 -15.15 67.48
C MET A 118 -2.42 -14.57 68.87
N GLN A 119 -2.03 -13.30 68.95
CA GLN A 119 -1.80 -12.64 70.23
C GLN A 119 -3.06 -12.65 71.11
N LYS A 120 -4.22 -12.33 70.54
CA LYS A 120 -5.50 -12.35 71.26
C LYS A 120 -5.89 -13.75 71.73
N LEU A 121 -5.66 -14.78 70.91
CA LEU A 121 -5.89 -16.18 71.30
C LEU A 121 -4.99 -16.62 72.47
N LEU A 122 -3.71 -16.21 72.46
CA LEU A 122 -2.77 -16.44 73.55
C LEU A 122 -3.24 -15.77 74.85
N GLU A 123 -3.64 -14.50 74.80
CA GLU A 123 -4.17 -13.77 75.96
C GLU A 123 -5.41 -14.45 76.57
N MET A 124 -6.36 -14.87 75.73
CA MET A 124 -7.54 -15.61 76.19
C MET A 124 -7.18 -16.96 76.82
N THR A 125 -6.16 -17.64 76.30
CA THR A 125 -5.72 -18.94 76.83
C THR A 125 -5.06 -18.78 78.21
N ILE A 126 -4.22 -17.75 78.37
CA ILE A 126 -3.55 -17.43 79.64
C ILE A 126 -4.56 -16.99 80.70
N THR A 127 -5.53 -16.13 80.35
CA THR A 127 -6.57 -15.71 81.29
C THR A 127 -7.46 -16.87 81.73
N ARG A 128 -7.80 -17.79 80.82
CA ARG A 128 -8.57 -18.99 81.13
C ARG A 128 -7.82 -19.95 82.07
N SER A 129 -6.52 -20.14 81.90
CA SER A 129 -5.73 -21.01 82.78
C SER A 129 -5.55 -20.43 84.20
N HIS A 130 -5.43 -19.10 84.31
CA HIS A 130 -5.39 -18.40 85.60
C HIS A 130 -6.73 -18.48 86.37
N LEU A 131 -7.86 -18.44 85.67
CA LEU A 131 -9.18 -18.60 86.30
C LEU A 131 -9.49 -20.05 86.73
N SER A 132 -8.81 -21.04 86.15
CA SER A 132 -9.01 -22.46 86.47
C SER A 132 -8.11 -22.97 87.61
N SER A 133 -7.17 -22.15 88.10
CA SER A 133 -6.17 -22.54 89.12
C SER A 133 -6.38 -21.89 90.49
N ASN A 134 -7.51 -21.21 90.70
CA ASN A 134 -8.02 -20.73 92.00
C ASN A 134 -9.26 -21.52 92.39
#